data_AF-A0A1I7ZIJ6-F1
#
_entry.id   AF-A0A1I7ZIJ6-F1
#
_cell.length_a   1.000
_cell.length_b   1.000
_cell.length_c   1.000
_cell.angle_alpha   90.00
_cell.angle_beta   90.00
_cell.angle_gamma   90.00
#
_symmetry.space_group_name_H-M   'P 1'
#
loop_
_entity.id
_entity.type
_entity.pdbx_description
1 polymer ?
#
loop_
_entity_poly.entity_id
_entity_poly.type
_entity_poly.pdbx_seq_one_letter_code
_entity_poly.pdbx_strand_id
1 'polypeptide(L)'
;MWECATDPVPALHTIGGQWPSALTLLLGFERLTAVRFPWWYHQLYERHQVVSVSCVSLFVTASLAIGICCGVFAIPEGVTIYICSIGKSYGPEYATYNFTLTIGGHVAGMCATMLAFVMARNRIEQAGFNRLREMQSFKLIFSITILSLIFIVVPNIYFILQRFLPHSQAISGYMYCAFCLRSCSNIALMWILNKDYRHHVRKLYSRMMKKMTDTESTRIFTSRQ
;
A
#
# COMPACT_ATOMS: atom_id res chain seq x y z
N MET A 1 13.16 -11.00 -24.29
CA MET A 1 12.18 -10.60 -23.25
C MET A 1 12.23 -11.45 -21.99
N TRP A 2 12.61 -12.74 -22.05
CA TRP A 2 12.84 -13.58 -20.86
C TRP A 2 13.67 -12.85 -19.80
N GLU A 3 14.80 -12.24 -20.18
CA GLU A 3 15.66 -11.47 -19.26
C GLU A 3 14.88 -10.44 -18.43
N CYS A 4 13.92 -9.73 -19.03
CA CYS A 4 13.07 -8.77 -18.35
C CYS A 4 11.95 -9.40 -17.51
N ALA A 5 11.51 -10.62 -17.83
CA ALA A 5 10.51 -11.35 -17.04
C ALA A 5 11.13 -11.95 -15.77
N THR A 6 12.42 -12.29 -15.81
CA THR A 6 13.19 -12.76 -14.66
C THR A 6 13.84 -11.63 -13.84
N ASP A 7 13.83 -10.40 -14.35
CA ASP A 7 14.35 -9.25 -13.61
C ASP A 7 13.50 -9.02 -12.34
N PRO A 8 14.12 -8.93 -11.14
CA PRO A 8 13.39 -8.67 -9.90
C PRO A 8 12.69 -7.31 -9.89
N VAL A 9 13.14 -6.31 -10.65
CA VAL A 9 12.60 -4.95 -10.63
C VAL A 9 11.10 -4.89 -11.00
N PRO A 10 10.65 -5.41 -12.16
CA PRO A 10 9.22 -5.43 -12.52
C PRO A 10 8.38 -6.31 -11.60
N ALA A 11 8.94 -7.39 -11.04
CA ALA A 11 8.27 -8.21 -10.04
C ALA A 11 8.01 -7.43 -8.74
N LEU A 12 9.04 -6.77 -8.20
CA LEU A 12 8.94 -5.92 -7.01
C LEU A 12 7.99 -4.76 -7.23
N HIS A 13 7.99 -4.15 -8.42
CA HIS A 13 7.05 -3.08 -8.76
C HIS A 13 5.60 -3.59 -8.77
N THR A 14 5.37 -4.80 -9.27
CA THR A 14 4.04 -5.44 -9.26
C THR A 14 3.58 -5.71 -7.83
N ILE A 15 4.45 -6.33 -7.01
CA ILE A 15 4.16 -6.60 -5.59
C ILE A 15 3.88 -5.29 -4.85
N GLY A 16 4.74 -4.29 -4.99
CA GLY A 16 4.61 -2.99 -4.33
C GLY A 16 3.40 -2.17 -4.81
N GLY A 17 2.88 -2.44 -6.01
CA GLY A 17 1.64 -1.85 -6.52
C GLY A 17 0.39 -2.54 -5.97
N GLN A 18 0.30 -3.87 -6.16
CA GLN A 18 -0.88 -4.67 -5.84
C GLN A 18 -1.08 -4.84 -4.34
N TRP A 19 -0.01 -5.11 -3.59
CA TRP A 19 -0.10 -5.42 -2.17
C TRP A 19 -0.73 -4.31 -1.35
N PRO A 20 -0.29 -3.04 -1.45
CA PRO A 20 -0.94 -1.96 -0.71
C PRO A 20 -2.36 -1.70 -1.19
N SER A 21 -2.67 -1.92 -2.48
CA SER A 21 -4.02 -1.73 -3.01
C SER A 21 -5.00 -2.77 -2.44
N ALA A 22 -4.61 -4.05 -2.45
CA ALA A 22 -5.39 -5.14 -1.88
C ALA A 22 -5.56 -4.98 -0.36
N LEU A 23 -4.51 -4.55 0.36
CA LEU A 23 -4.62 -4.22 1.79
C LEU A 23 -5.58 -3.05 2.02
N THR A 24 -5.48 -1.96 1.27
CA THR A 24 -6.40 -0.81 1.40
C THR A 24 -7.85 -1.25 1.17
N LEU A 25 -8.09 -2.08 0.16
CA LEU A 25 -9.41 -2.63 -0.14
C LEU A 25 -9.95 -3.46 1.02
N LEU A 26 -9.15 -4.42 1.51
CA LEU A 26 -9.52 -5.33 2.57
C LEU A 26 -9.77 -4.59 3.90
N LEU A 27 -8.89 -3.66 4.28
CA LEU A 27 -9.07 -2.81 5.46
C LEU A 27 -10.33 -1.93 5.35
N GLY A 28 -10.64 -1.44 4.14
CA GLY A 28 -11.86 -0.68 3.89
C GLY A 28 -13.11 -1.53 4.11
N PHE A 29 -13.12 -2.77 3.62
CA PHE A 29 -14.19 -3.71 3.87
C PHE A 29 -14.29 -4.13 5.34
N GLU A 30 -13.17 -4.40 6.00
CA GLU A 30 -13.12 -4.74 7.42
C GLU A 30 -13.79 -3.65 8.27
N ARG A 31 -13.44 -2.38 8.03
CA ARG A 31 -14.07 -1.23 8.69
C ARG A 31 -15.58 -1.17 8.43
N LEU A 32 -16.00 -1.42 7.20
CA LEU A 32 -17.41 -1.43 6.84
C LEU A 32 -18.17 -2.54 7.56
N THR A 33 -17.60 -3.75 7.60
CA THR A 33 -18.17 -4.89 8.36
C THR A 33 -18.19 -4.63 9.86
N ALA A 34 -17.15 -4.01 10.43
CA ALA A 34 -17.11 -3.68 11.85
C ALA A 34 -18.24 -2.72 12.25
N VAL A 35 -18.54 -1.74 11.39
CA VAL A 35 -19.65 -0.81 11.62
C VAL A 35 -21.00 -1.47 11.39
N ARG A 36 -21.17 -2.27 10.32
CA ARG A 36 -22.47 -2.86 9.99
C ARG A 36 -22.85 -4.02 10.91
N PHE A 37 -21.89 -4.88 11.24
CA PHE A 37 -22.07 -6.17 11.94
C PHE A 37 -21.04 -6.33 13.07
N PRO A 38 -21.16 -5.56 14.16
CA PRO A 38 -20.18 -5.56 15.25
C PRO A 38 -20.03 -6.93 15.93
N TRP A 39 -21.13 -7.71 16.02
CA TRP A 39 -21.11 -9.04 16.63
C TRP A 39 -20.22 -10.03 15.85
N TRP A 40 -20.33 -10.07 14.52
CA TRP A 40 -19.49 -10.92 13.66
C TRP A 40 -18.03 -10.49 13.72
N TYR A 41 -17.80 -9.18 13.67
CA TYR A 41 -16.44 -8.64 13.70
C TYR A 41 -15.71 -9.01 14.98
N HIS A 42 -16.39 -8.98 16.14
CA HIS A 42 -15.79 -9.32 17.42
C HIS A 42 -15.34 -10.79 17.50
N GLN A 43 -16.12 -11.72 16.92
CA GLN A 43 -15.75 -13.14 16.90
C GLN A 43 -14.51 -13.44 16.05
N LEU A 44 -14.24 -12.64 15.02
CA LEU A 44 -13.12 -12.82 14.09
C LEU A 44 -11.90 -11.96 14.45
N TYR A 45 -11.99 -11.14 15.50
CA TYR A 45 -11.01 -10.09 15.79
C TYR A 45 -9.58 -10.62 16.02
N GLU A 46 -9.40 -11.75 16.69
CA GLU A 46 -8.05 -12.26 16.99
C GLU A 46 -7.33 -12.84 15.76
N ARG A 47 -8.07 -13.33 14.75
CA ARG A 47 -7.49 -13.99 13.57
C ARG A 47 -7.46 -13.11 12.32
N HIS A 48 -8.21 -12.00 12.29
CA HIS A 48 -8.37 -11.21 11.08
C HIS A 48 -7.04 -10.73 10.49
N GLN A 49 -6.11 -10.23 11.31
CA GLN A 49 -4.85 -9.68 10.78
C GLN A 49 -4.03 -10.73 10.02
N VAL A 50 -3.89 -11.93 10.61
CA VAL A 50 -3.13 -13.02 10.00
C VAL A 50 -3.84 -13.52 8.75
N VAL A 51 -5.16 -13.70 8.81
CA VAL A 51 -5.97 -14.15 7.66
C VAL A 51 -5.91 -13.14 6.52
N SER A 52 -6.06 -11.85 6.83
CA SER A 52 -6.04 -10.77 5.85
C SER A 52 -4.69 -10.61 5.16
N VAL A 53 -3.60 -10.63 5.93
CA VAL A 53 -2.25 -10.62 5.36
C VAL A 53 -2.00 -11.87 4.52
N SER A 54 -2.40 -13.05 5.00
CA SER A 54 -2.22 -14.31 4.25
C SER A 54 -3.00 -14.32 2.95
N CYS A 55 -4.26 -13.85 2.96
CA CYS A 55 -5.12 -13.75 1.79
C CYS A 55 -4.52 -12.79 0.74
N VAL A 56 -4.07 -11.61 1.17
CA VAL A 56 -3.41 -10.65 0.26
C VAL A 56 -2.11 -11.23 -0.29
N SER A 57 -1.33 -11.91 0.55
CA SER A 57 -0.07 -12.55 0.12
C SER A 57 -0.32 -13.60 -0.95
N LEU A 58 -1.30 -14.49 -0.73
CA LEU A 58 -1.69 -15.52 -1.68
C LEU A 58 -2.18 -14.89 -3.00
N PHE A 59 -3.01 -13.86 -2.91
CA PHE A 59 -3.54 -13.18 -4.09
C PHE A 59 -2.43 -12.52 -4.93
N VAL A 60 -1.54 -11.75 -4.30
CA VAL A 60 -0.45 -11.06 -5.01
C VAL A 60 0.53 -12.06 -5.62
N THR A 61 0.87 -13.14 -4.91
CA THR A 61 1.77 -14.18 -5.42
C THR A 61 1.15 -14.94 -6.59
N ALA A 62 -0.14 -15.31 -6.51
CA ALA A 62 -0.84 -15.94 -7.62
C ALA A 62 -0.93 -15.02 -8.86
N SER A 63 -1.26 -13.75 -8.63
CA SER A 63 -1.32 -12.72 -9.68
C SER A 63 0.05 -12.55 -10.37
N LEU A 64 1.14 -12.46 -9.60
CA LEU A 64 2.49 -12.38 -10.14
C LEU A 64 2.88 -13.65 -10.91
N ALA A 65 2.53 -14.83 -10.39
CA ALA A 65 2.81 -16.10 -11.07
C ALA A 65 2.12 -16.16 -12.45
N ILE A 66 0.88 -15.68 -12.55
CA ILE A 66 0.17 -15.54 -13.83
C ILE A 66 0.93 -14.58 -14.76
N GLY A 67 1.38 -13.43 -14.26
CA GLY A 67 2.16 -12.45 -15.03
C GLY A 67 3.46 -13.05 -15.58
N ILE A 68 4.20 -13.79 -14.76
CA ILE A 68 5.43 -14.49 -15.17
C ILE A 68 5.11 -15.56 -16.23
N CYS A 69 4.07 -16.36 -16.03
CA CYS A 69 3.66 -17.37 -17.02
C CYS A 69 3.31 -16.72 -18.36
N CYS A 70 2.54 -15.64 -18.36
CA CYS A 70 2.23 -14.88 -19.58
C CYS A 70 3.50 -14.32 -20.24
N GLY A 71 4.42 -13.74 -19.46
CA GLY A 71 5.67 -13.18 -19.97
C GLY A 71 6.60 -14.20 -20.61
N VAL A 72 6.67 -15.41 -20.04
CA VAL A 72 7.54 -16.49 -20.53
C VAL A 72 6.94 -17.22 -21.74
N PHE A 73 5.63 -17.50 -21.72
CA PHE A 73 5.01 -18.38 -22.72
C PHE A 73 4.25 -17.66 -23.83
N ALA A 74 3.74 -16.45 -23.60
CA ALA A 74 2.81 -15.79 -24.53
C ALA A 74 3.44 -14.64 -25.35
N ILE A 75 4.64 -14.15 -24.97
CA ILE A 75 5.25 -12.98 -25.61
C ILE A 75 6.44 -13.40 -26.47
N PRO A 76 6.40 -13.17 -27.80
CA PRO A 76 7.50 -13.51 -28.68
C PRO A 76 8.75 -12.68 -28.37
N GLU A 77 9.92 -13.27 -28.60
CA GLU A 77 11.21 -12.63 -28.31
C GLU A 77 11.42 -11.37 -29.15
N GLY A 78 11.40 -10.22 -28.48
CA GLY A 78 11.83 -8.94 -29.04
C GLY A 78 13.10 -8.44 -28.35
N VAL A 79 13.97 -7.78 -29.11
CA VAL A 79 15.13 -7.04 -28.59
C VAL A 79 14.65 -5.83 -27.80
N THR A 80 14.85 -5.84 -26.48
CA THR A 80 14.51 -4.73 -25.59
C THR A 80 15.76 -3.98 -25.16
N ILE A 81 15.84 -2.70 -25.54
CA ILE A 81 16.93 -1.80 -25.20
C ILE A 81 16.69 -1.25 -23.77
N TYR A 82 17.46 -1.79 -22.81
CA TYR A 82 17.83 -1.33 -21.45
C TYR A 82 16.79 -1.10 -20.33
N ILE A 83 15.47 -0.97 -20.56
CA ILE A 83 14.51 -0.74 -19.44
C ILE A 83 13.35 -1.73 -19.48
N CYS A 84 13.30 -2.62 -18.48
CA CYS A 84 12.22 -3.58 -18.25
C CYS A 84 11.05 -2.89 -17.52
N SER A 85 9.98 -2.58 -18.25
CA SER A 85 8.71 -2.14 -17.67
C SER A 85 7.73 -3.31 -17.55
N ILE A 86 6.76 -3.24 -16.64
CA ILE A 86 5.73 -4.29 -16.46
C ILE A 86 5.07 -4.68 -17.80
N GLY A 87 4.76 -3.70 -18.65
CA GLY A 87 4.15 -3.96 -19.97
C GLY A 87 5.08 -4.69 -20.93
N LYS A 88 6.39 -4.48 -20.84
CA LYS A 88 7.39 -5.20 -21.64
C LYS A 88 7.75 -6.57 -21.05
N SER A 89 7.70 -6.72 -19.73
CA SER A 89 8.04 -7.97 -19.02
C SER A 89 6.92 -9.01 -19.06
N TYR A 90 5.68 -8.59 -18.79
CA TYR A 90 4.52 -9.50 -18.62
C TYR A 90 3.43 -9.28 -19.67
N GLY A 91 3.64 -8.31 -20.56
CA GLY A 91 2.74 -8.01 -21.65
C GLY A 91 1.78 -6.85 -21.34
N PRO A 92 1.23 -6.22 -22.39
CA PRO A 92 0.39 -5.04 -22.24
C PRO A 92 -0.92 -5.34 -21.50
N GLU A 93 -1.51 -6.51 -21.71
CA GLU A 93 -2.77 -6.88 -21.04
C GLU A 93 -2.58 -7.09 -19.54
N TYR A 94 -1.51 -7.78 -19.15
CA TYR A 94 -1.19 -7.93 -17.73
C TYR A 94 -0.88 -6.59 -17.06
N ALA A 95 -0.15 -5.69 -17.75
CA ALA A 95 0.11 -4.36 -17.23
C ALA A 95 -1.18 -3.55 -17.03
N THR A 96 -2.10 -3.57 -18.01
CA THR A 96 -3.41 -2.91 -17.88
C THR A 96 -4.23 -3.51 -16.73
N TYR A 97 -4.25 -4.83 -16.58
CA TYR A 97 -4.87 -5.51 -15.44
C TYR A 97 -4.27 -5.03 -14.12
N ASN A 98 -2.94 -5.05 -13.99
CA ASN A 98 -2.22 -4.65 -12.78
C ASN A 98 -2.51 -3.20 -12.36
N PHE A 99 -2.49 -2.26 -13.33
CA PHE A 99 -2.79 -0.86 -13.05
C PHE A 99 -4.27 -0.64 -12.70
N THR A 100 -5.18 -1.29 -13.42
CA THR A 100 -6.62 -1.23 -13.14
C THR A 100 -6.94 -1.79 -11.75
N LEU A 101 -6.36 -2.93 -11.38
CA LEU A 101 -6.50 -3.52 -10.06
C LEU A 101 -5.93 -2.60 -8.96
N THR A 102 -4.77 -1.99 -9.22
CA THR A 102 -4.14 -1.06 -8.27
C THR A 102 -5.01 0.17 -8.04
N ILE A 103 -5.50 0.81 -9.10
CA ILE A 103 -6.40 1.97 -9.01
C ILE A 103 -7.71 1.56 -8.34
N GLY A 104 -8.35 0.50 -8.84
CA GLY A 104 -9.65 0.02 -8.38
C GLY A 104 -9.64 -0.35 -6.91
N GLY A 105 -8.64 -1.09 -6.43
CA GLY A 105 -8.53 -1.47 -5.02
C GLY A 105 -8.35 -0.28 -4.08
N HIS A 106 -7.55 0.72 -4.46
CA HIS A 106 -7.41 1.94 -3.66
C HIS A 106 -8.68 2.78 -3.64
N VAL A 107 -9.31 3.00 -4.81
CA VAL A 107 -10.56 3.77 -4.91
C VAL A 107 -11.67 3.06 -4.13
N ALA A 108 -11.88 1.76 -4.35
CA ALA A 108 -12.93 1.00 -3.68
C ALA A 108 -12.68 0.89 -2.17
N GLY A 109 -11.44 0.65 -1.73
CA GLY A 109 -11.09 0.61 -0.31
C GLY A 109 -11.29 1.97 0.39
N MET A 110 -11.00 3.05 -0.32
CA MET A 110 -11.28 4.42 0.13
C MET A 110 -12.77 4.70 0.25
N CYS A 111 -13.56 4.34 -0.77
CA CYS A 111 -15.00 4.47 -0.73
C CYS A 111 -15.63 3.65 0.41
N ALA A 112 -15.18 2.40 0.59
CA ALA A 112 -15.64 1.54 1.69
C ALA A 112 -15.29 2.13 3.06
N THR A 113 -14.06 2.64 3.23
CA THR A 113 -13.64 3.34 4.45
C THR A 113 -14.50 4.58 4.71
N MET A 114 -14.75 5.38 3.68
CA MET A 114 -15.57 6.60 3.80
C MET A 114 -17.01 6.25 4.18
N LEU A 115 -17.58 5.22 3.57
CA LEU A 115 -18.92 4.74 3.90
C LEU A 115 -18.99 4.25 5.35
N ALA A 116 -18.04 3.41 5.77
CA ALA A 116 -17.93 2.94 7.15
C ALA A 116 -17.86 4.12 8.13
N PHE A 117 -17.08 5.15 7.78
CA PHE A 117 -16.96 6.35 8.58
C PHE A 117 -18.27 7.14 8.69
N VAL A 118 -18.95 7.39 7.56
CA VAL A 118 -20.25 8.09 7.56
C VAL A 118 -21.28 7.33 8.39
N MET A 119 -21.32 6.00 8.26
CA MET A 119 -22.21 5.15 9.06
C MET A 119 -21.87 5.20 10.55
N ALA A 120 -20.59 5.14 10.91
CA ALA A 120 -20.15 5.25 12.30
C ALA A 120 -20.51 6.61 12.89
N ARG A 121 -20.30 7.69 12.13
CA ARG A 121 -20.64 9.06 12.52
C ARG A 121 -22.14 9.20 12.79
N ASN A 122 -22.99 8.74 11.86
CA ASN A 122 -24.44 8.84 12.02
C ASN A 122 -24.92 8.12 13.29
N ARG A 123 -24.29 6.99 13.66
CA ARG A 123 -24.60 6.29 14.91
C ARG A 123 -24.15 7.04 16.16
N ILE A 124 -22.99 7.70 16.13
CA ILE A 124 -22.48 8.50 17.25
C ILE A 124 -23.35 9.75 17.45
N GLU A 125 -23.73 10.43 16.37
CA GLU A 125 -24.63 11.58 16.42
C GLU A 125 -26.01 11.19 16.98
N GLN A 126 -26.55 10.05 16.56
CA GLN A 126 -27.78 9.47 17.14
C GLN A 126 -27.65 9.16 18.63
N ALA A 127 -26.45 8.82 19.11
CA ALA A 127 -26.18 8.56 20.52
C ALA A 127 -25.95 9.85 21.35
N GLY A 128 -26.04 11.04 20.75
CA GLY A 128 -25.97 12.33 21.46
C GLY A 128 -24.57 12.80 21.86
N PHE A 129 -23.50 12.14 21.38
CA PHE A 129 -22.13 12.56 21.68
C PHE A 129 -21.65 13.66 20.73
N ASN A 130 -21.57 14.90 21.23
CA ASN A 130 -21.15 16.05 20.43
C ASN A 130 -19.61 16.21 20.44
N ARG A 131 -18.89 15.42 19.62
CA ARG A 131 -17.41 15.46 19.53
C ARG A 131 -16.88 16.30 18.36
N LEU A 132 -17.07 17.62 18.44
CA LEU A 132 -16.56 18.61 17.45
C LEU A 132 -15.04 18.49 17.17
N ARG A 133 -14.23 18.15 18.18
CA ARG A 133 -12.76 18.01 18.04
C ARG A 133 -12.35 16.79 17.21
N GLU A 134 -13.13 15.71 17.25
CA GLU A 134 -12.87 14.53 16.43
C GLU A 134 -13.19 14.80 14.96
N MET A 135 -14.26 15.55 14.69
CA MET A 135 -14.64 15.96 13.34
C MET A 135 -13.56 16.71 12.58
N GLN A 136 -12.84 17.63 13.24
CA GLN A 136 -11.74 18.36 12.61
C GLN A 136 -10.56 17.45 12.25
N SER A 137 -10.22 16.52 13.14
CA SER A 137 -9.17 15.52 12.88
C SER A 137 -9.55 14.63 11.70
N PHE A 138 -10.83 14.26 11.57
CA PHE A 138 -11.34 13.47 10.46
C PHE A 138 -11.26 14.20 9.11
N LYS A 139 -11.63 15.49 9.05
CA LYS A 139 -11.50 16.28 7.82
C LYS A 139 -10.05 16.31 7.32
N LEU A 140 -9.11 16.52 8.24
CA LEU A 140 -7.69 16.53 7.90
C LEU A 140 -7.19 15.16 7.41
N ILE A 141 -7.55 14.07 8.09
CA ILE A 141 -7.22 12.70 7.66
C ILE A 141 -7.80 12.44 6.26
N PHE A 142 -9.06 12.81 6.02
CA PHE A 142 -9.73 12.59 4.75
C PHE A 142 -9.06 13.35 3.60
N SER A 143 -8.78 14.65 3.78
CA SER A 143 -8.08 15.45 2.76
C SER A 143 -6.72 14.88 2.40
N ILE A 144 -5.96 14.43 3.41
CA ILE A 144 -4.65 13.83 3.20
C ILE A 144 -4.76 12.49 2.44
N THR A 145 -5.80 11.70 2.75
CA THR A 145 -6.00 10.42 2.08
C THR A 145 -6.47 10.59 0.63
N ILE A 146 -7.30 11.60 0.35
CA ILE A 146 -7.63 12.01 -1.04
C ILE A 146 -6.37 12.44 -1.78
N LEU A 147 -5.54 13.29 -1.18
CA LEU A 147 -4.31 13.76 -1.82
C LEU A 147 -3.40 12.57 -2.16
N SER A 148 -3.26 11.62 -1.24
CA SER A 148 -2.50 10.39 -1.45
C SER A 148 -3.09 9.51 -2.55
N LEU A 149 -4.42 9.42 -2.63
CA LEU A 149 -5.10 8.72 -3.71
C LEU A 149 -4.82 9.36 -5.07
N ILE A 150 -4.80 10.69 -5.17
CA ILE A 150 -4.45 11.39 -6.41
C ILE A 150 -3.02 11.04 -6.84
N PHE A 151 -2.05 11.06 -5.91
CA PHE A 151 -0.67 10.63 -6.18
C PHE A 151 -0.56 9.17 -6.61
N ILE A 152 -1.53 8.32 -6.27
CA ILE A 152 -1.59 6.93 -6.72
C ILE A 152 -2.25 6.83 -8.10
N VAL A 153 -3.41 7.43 -8.28
CA VAL A 153 -4.26 7.25 -9.46
C VAL A 153 -3.64 7.91 -10.67
N VAL A 154 -3.11 9.13 -10.54
CA VAL A 154 -2.54 9.90 -11.66
C VAL A 154 -1.42 9.15 -12.40
N PRO A 155 -0.35 8.66 -11.75
CA PRO A 155 0.71 7.94 -12.45
C PRO A 155 0.22 6.61 -13.04
N ASN A 156 -0.70 5.90 -12.37
CA ASN A 156 -1.22 4.64 -12.90
C ASN A 156 -2.15 4.85 -14.12
N ILE A 157 -2.98 5.89 -14.12
CA ILE A 157 -3.76 6.28 -15.31
C ILE A 157 -2.82 6.68 -16.44
N TYR A 158 -1.78 7.45 -16.14
CA TYR A 158 -0.78 7.83 -17.13
C TYR A 158 -0.14 6.61 -17.81
N PHE A 159 0.24 5.59 -17.05
CA PHE A 159 0.79 4.35 -17.60
C PHE A 159 -0.20 3.59 -18.50
N ILE A 160 -1.50 3.67 -18.23
CA ILE A 160 -2.54 3.12 -19.13
C ILE A 160 -2.63 3.95 -20.41
N LEU A 161 -2.65 5.29 -20.29
CA LEU A 161 -2.75 6.21 -21.43
C LEU A 161 -1.53 6.16 -22.35
N GLN A 162 -0.35 5.84 -21.82
CA GLN A 162 0.87 5.63 -22.60
C GLN A 162 0.71 4.53 -23.67
N ARG A 163 -0.26 3.62 -23.53
CA ARG A 163 -0.60 2.64 -24.55
C ARG A 163 -1.19 3.26 -25.83
N PHE A 164 -1.87 4.39 -25.69
CA PHE A 164 -2.65 5.01 -26.78
C PHE A 164 -2.03 6.31 -27.31
N LEU A 165 -1.16 6.95 -26.53
CA LEU A 165 -0.59 8.26 -26.87
C LEU A 165 0.94 8.19 -27.02
N PRO A 166 1.53 8.94 -27.98
CA PRO A 166 2.98 9.05 -28.11
C PRO A 166 3.59 9.63 -26.82
N HIS A 167 4.74 9.11 -26.43
CA HIS A 167 5.32 9.34 -25.11
C HIS A 167 6.73 9.92 -25.14
N SER A 168 6.99 10.90 -24.27
CA SER A 168 8.33 11.45 -24.00
C SER A 168 8.96 10.76 -22.80
N GLN A 169 10.14 10.17 -22.97
CA GLN A 169 10.84 9.41 -21.92
C GLN A 169 11.06 10.19 -20.61
N ALA A 170 11.14 11.52 -20.68
CA ALA A 170 11.25 12.37 -19.49
C ALA A 170 10.05 12.19 -18.54
N ILE A 171 8.83 12.03 -19.08
CA ILE A 171 7.61 11.91 -18.28
C ILE A 171 7.58 10.57 -17.54
N SER A 172 8.08 9.48 -18.15
CA SER A 172 8.20 8.19 -17.46
C SER A 172 9.07 8.30 -16.21
N GLY A 173 10.19 9.03 -16.30
CA GLY A 173 11.07 9.29 -15.15
C GLY A 173 10.34 10.00 -13.99
N TYR A 174 9.57 11.04 -14.28
CA TYR A 174 8.77 11.74 -13.27
C TYR A 174 7.72 10.82 -12.63
N MET A 175 7.10 9.93 -13.41
CA MET A 175 6.11 8.98 -12.88
C MET A 175 6.75 7.94 -11.96
N TYR A 176 7.97 7.47 -12.25
CA TYR A 176 8.73 6.63 -11.32
C TYR A 176 9.05 7.37 -10.02
N CYS A 177 9.44 8.64 -10.09
CA CYS A 177 9.63 9.46 -8.89
C CYS A 177 8.33 9.63 -8.07
N ALA A 178 7.18 9.77 -8.73
CA ALA A 178 5.88 9.82 -8.06
C ALA A 178 5.57 8.50 -7.30
N PHE A 179 5.98 7.35 -7.84
CA PHE A 179 5.90 6.06 -7.14
C PHE A 179 6.77 6.02 -5.87
N CYS A 180 7.98 6.57 -5.92
CA CYS A 180 8.82 6.69 -4.72
C CYS A 180 8.18 7.62 -3.68
N LEU A 181 7.66 8.76 -4.12
CA LEU A 181 6.96 9.71 -3.25
C LEU A 181 5.77 9.07 -2.56
N ARG A 182 4.99 8.22 -3.25
CA ARG A 182 3.88 7.46 -2.65
C ARG A 182 4.33 6.64 -1.43
N SER A 183 5.45 5.94 -1.53
CA SER A 183 5.99 5.13 -0.42
C SER A 183 6.35 6.02 0.78
N CYS A 184 7.05 7.12 0.52
CA CYS A 184 7.42 8.11 1.54
C CYS A 184 6.20 8.76 2.19
N SER A 185 5.19 9.13 1.40
CA SER A 185 3.96 9.73 1.89
C SER A 185 3.25 8.80 2.87
N ASN A 186 3.04 7.52 2.52
CA ASN A 186 2.36 6.57 3.40
C ASN A 186 3.02 6.43 4.78
N ILE A 187 4.37 6.41 4.84
CA ILE A 187 5.11 6.37 6.11
C ILE A 187 4.91 7.68 6.89
N ALA A 188 5.03 8.83 6.21
CA ALA A 188 4.80 10.14 6.82
C ALA A 188 3.38 10.26 7.37
N LEU A 189 2.38 9.71 6.68
CA LEU A 189 0.99 9.69 7.14
C LEU A 189 0.80 8.89 8.40
N MET A 190 1.35 7.68 8.45
CA MET A 190 1.31 6.84 9.66
C MET A 190 1.97 7.57 10.85
N TRP A 191 3.08 8.26 10.61
CA TRP A 191 3.77 9.04 11.64
C TRP A 191 2.97 10.24 12.15
N ILE A 192 2.33 10.99 11.25
CA ILE A 192 1.57 12.20 11.59
C ILE A 192 0.24 11.86 12.25
N LEU A 193 -0.47 10.84 11.74
CA LEU A 193 -1.85 10.57 12.11
C LEU A 193 -1.98 9.61 13.29
N ASN A 194 -1.10 8.60 13.40
CA ASN A 194 -1.26 7.57 14.40
C ASN A 194 -0.44 7.89 15.67
N LYS A 195 -1.14 8.44 16.68
CA LYS A 195 -0.55 8.74 18.00
C LYS A 195 0.02 7.49 18.67
N ASP A 196 -0.66 6.35 18.53
CA ASP A 196 -0.23 5.09 19.11
C ASP A 196 1.02 4.56 18.40
N TYR A 197 1.09 4.72 17.07
CA TYR A 197 2.29 4.42 16.30
C TYR A 197 3.49 5.24 16.79
N ARG A 198 3.33 6.56 16.97
CA ARG A 198 4.40 7.41 17.54
C ARG A 198 4.82 6.96 18.94
N HIS A 199 3.86 6.58 19.76
CA HIS A 199 4.15 6.08 21.11
C HIS A 199 4.95 4.78 21.07
N HIS A 200 4.56 3.83 20.21
CA HIS A 200 5.25 2.56 20.02
C HIS A 200 6.66 2.75 19.45
N VAL A 201 6.83 3.61 18.45
CA VAL A 201 8.16 3.89 17.87
C VAL A 201 9.08 4.55 18.90
N ARG A 202 8.59 5.53 19.67
CA ARG A 202 9.37 6.14 20.76
C ARG A 202 9.77 5.11 21.82
N LYS A 203 8.87 4.18 22.16
CA LYS A 203 9.14 3.09 23.11
C LYS A 203 10.14 2.08 22.57
N LEU A 204 10.11 1.80 21.27
CA LEU A 204 11.10 0.94 20.62
C LEU A 204 12.48 1.61 20.60
N TYR A 205 12.51 2.89 20.22
CA TYR A 205 13.72 3.69 20.18
C TYR A 205 14.39 3.81 21.56
N SER A 206 13.61 4.07 22.62
CA SER A 206 14.15 4.15 23.98
C SER A 206 14.72 2.80 24.46
N ARG A 207 14.10 1.68 24.07
CA ARG A 207 14.62 0.33 24.35
C ARG A 207 15.91 0.04 23.58
N MET A 208 16.02 0.46 22.32
CA MET A 208 17.24 0.31 21.53
C MET A 208 18.39 1.14 22.10
N MET A 209 18.14 2.40 22.46
CA MET A 209 19.14 3.27 23.09
C MET A 209 19.64 2.68 24.41
N LYS A 210 18.73 2.18 25.27
CA LYS A 210 19.10 1.54 26.53
C LYS A 210 19.99 0.30 26.32
N LYS A 211 19.64 -0.55 25.34
CA LYS A 211 20.42 -1.75 25.00
C LYS A 211 21.83 -1.41 24.50
N MET A 212 22.00 -0.31 23.77
CA MET A 212 23.33 0.16 23.34
C MET A 212 24.18 0.64 24.52
N THR A 213 23.60 1.41 25.45
CA THR A 213 24.32 1.86 26.66
C THR A 213 24.72 0.71 27.60
N ASP A 214 23.88 -0.30 27.75
CA ASP A 214 24.18 -1.49 28.55
C ASP A 214 25.30 -2.34 27.90
N THR A 215 25.29 -2.46 26.57
CA THR A 215 26.32 -3.20 25.81
C THR A 215 27.68 -2.51 25.89
N GLU A 216 27.71 -1.18 25.84
CA GLU A 216 28.93 -0.38 25.98
C GLU A 216 29.50 -0.46 27.40
N SER A 217 28.64 -0.41 28.43
CA SER A 217 29.05 -0.59 29.84
C SER A 217 29.65 -1.97 30.11
N THR A 218 29.11 -3.01 29.46
CA THR A 218 29.62 -4.38 29.59
C THR A 218 31.00 -4.54 28.92
N ARG A 219 31.24 -3.90 27.77
CA ARG A 219 32.54 -3.94 27.08
C ARG A 219 33.66 -3.24 27.88
N ILE A 220 33.35 -2.12 28.52
CA ILE A 220 34.32 -1.37 29.36
C ILE A 220 34.75 -2.19 30.58
N PHE A 221 33.86 -3.01 31.15
CA PHE A 221 34.19 -3.89 32.27
C PHE A 221 35.11 -5.06 31.85
N THR A 222 34.88 -5.65 30.67
CA THR A 222 35.74 -6.73 30.15
C THR A 222 37.11 -6.29 29.65
N SER A 223 37.31 -5.00 29.33
CA SER A 223 38.63 -4.51 28.88
C SER A 223 39.55 -4.04 30.01
N ARG A 224 39.10 -4.15 31.27
CA ARG A 224 39.88 -3.79 32.48
C ARG A 224 40.33 -5.00 33.31
N GLN A 225 39.97 -6.21 32.89
CA GLN A 225 40.53 -7.47 33.40
C GLN A 225 41.63 -7.95 32.46
#